data_AF-A0AAD6KWA9-F1
#
_entry.id   AF-A0AAD6KWA9-F1
#
_cell.length_a   1.000
_cell.length_b   1.000
_cell.length_c   1.000
_cell.angle_alpha   90.00
_cell.angle_beta   90.00
_cell.angle_gamma   90.00
#
_symmetry.space_group_name_H-M   'P 1'
#
loop_
_entity.id
_entity.type
_entity.pdbx_description
1 polymer ?
#
loop_
_entity_poly.entity_id
_entity_poly.type
_entity_poly.pdbx_seq_one_letter_code
_entity_poly.pdbx_strand_id
1 'polypeptide(L)'
;MAELFTSTTMATIIASLILLLVPTSYSSPFITYGSRDSPIPQSDIDLLEFPLNLEYLEAEFFLYGSMGQGLDSFAPNLTMGGPRPLGAKKANLDPYTRDIIKQFAWQEVGHLRAIKNTVQGFPRPLLDLSTKFICKNHGCRIWEKIVSTF
;
A
#
# COMPACT_ATOMS: atom_id res chain seq x y z
N MET A 1 27.74 -29.39 23.69
CA MET A 1 26.29 -29.38 23.39
C MET A 1 25.53 -28.24 24.09
N ALA A 2 25.87 -27.84 25.33
CA ALA A 2 25.17 -26.74 26.03
C ALA A 2 25.29 -25.34 25.37
N GLU A 3 26.42 -25.05 24.71
CA GLU A 3 26.70 -23.76 24.03
C GLU A 3 25.78 -23.47 22.82
N LEU A 4 25.31 -24.52 22.12
CA LEU A 4 24.46 -24.36 20.93
C LEU A 4 23.00 -24.06 21.34
N PHE A 5 22.54 -24.66 22.44
CA PHE A 5 21.19 -24.45 22.98
C PHE A 5 20.98 -23.04 23.51
N THR A 6 21.98 -22.45 24.19
CA THR A 6 21.92 -21.07 24.68
C THR A 6 21.86 -20.06 23.53
N SER A 7 22.61 -20.30 22.44
CA SER A 7 22.61 -19.46 21.24
C SER A 7 21.24 -19.41 20.55
N THR A 8 20.58 -20.56 20.39
CA THR A 8 19.25 -20.62 19.75
C THR A 8 18.20 -19.91 20.58
N THR A 9 18.20 -20.11 21.91
CA THR A 9 17.25 -19.41 22.80
C THR A 9 17.45 -17.89 22.78
N MET A 10 18.71 -17.43 22.78
CA MET A 10 19.00 -16.00 22.70
C MET A 10 18.56 -15.41 21.36
N ALA A 11 18.77 -16.12 20.25
CA ALA A 11 18.31 -15.68 18.92
C ALA A 11 16.77 -15.59 18.85
N THR A 12 16.04 -16.55 19.43
CA THR A 12 14.57 -16.50 19.47
C THR A 12 14.04 -15.37 20.34
N ILE A 13 14.70 -15.06 21.47
CA ILE A 13 14.34 -13.95 22.35
C ILE A 13 14.56 -12.61 21.63
N ILE A 14 15.70 -12.45 20.95
CA ILE A 14 16.01 -11.25 20.16
C ILE A 14 15.01 -11.09 19.00
N ALA A 15 14.71 -12.15 18.24
CA ALA A 15 13.73 -12.09 17.17
C ALA A 15 12.32 -11.73 17.69
N SER A 16 11.94 -12.26 18.85
CA SER A 16 10.65 -11.96 19.50
C SER A 16 10.59 -10.51 20.00
N LEU A 17 11.69 -9.99 20.55
CA LEU A 17 11.82 -8.59 20.95
C LEU A 17 11.74 -7.64 19.76
N ILE A 18 12.41 -7.96 18.65
CA ILE A 18 12.32 -7.19 17.41
C ILE A 18 10.87 -7.19 16.88
N LEU A 19 10.21 -8.35 16.85
CA LEU A 19 8.80 -8.44 16.44
C LEU A 19 7.84 -7.66 17.36
N LEU A 20 8.15 -7.53 18.66
CA LEU A 20 7.35 -6.75 19.62
C LEU A 20 7.62 -5.24 19.56
N LEU A 21 8.87 -4.83 19.29
CA LEU A 21 9.33 -3.44 19.37
C LEU A 21 9.26 -2.69 18.02
N VAL A 22 9.25 -3.43 16.90
CA VAL A 22 9.08 -2.85 15.56
C VAL A 22 7.69 -2.22 15.38
N PRO A 23 6.56 -2.83 15.81
CA PRO A 23 5.24 -2.19 15.73
C PRO A 23 5.18 -0.84 16.47
N THR A 24 5.87 -0.72 17.62
CA THR A 24 5.89 0.51 18.43
C THR A 24 6.74 1.63 17.83
N SER A 25 7.71 1.31 16.96
CA SER A 25 8.55 2.32 16.30
C SER A 25 7.96 2.85 14.99
N TYR A 26 7.04 2.10 14.37
CA TYR A 26 6.27 2.54 13.18
C TYR A 26 4.86 3.04 13.49
N SER A 27 4.38 2.87 14.71
CA SER A 27 3.11 3.48 15.14
C SER A 27 3.37 4.96 15.42
N SER A 28 2.81 5.84 14.58
CA SER A 28 2.64 7.24 14.96
C SER A 28 1.95 7.26 16.32
N PRO A 29 2.25 8.23 17.21
CA PRO A 29 1.54 8.33 18.48
C PRO A 29 0.03 8.26 18.21
N PHE A 30 -0.65 7.36 18.91
CA PHE A 30 -2.11 7.32 18.93
C PHE A 30 -2.56 8.67 19.47
N ILE A 31 -2.87 9.61 18.56
CA ILE A 31 -3.39 10.91 18.91
C ILE A 31 -4.75 10.61 19.56
N THR A 32 -4.78 10.78 20.87
CA THR A 32 -6.01 10.86 21.64
C THR A 32 -6.92 11.88 20.96
N TYR A 33 -8.13 11.43 20.68
CA TYR A 33 -9.22 12.18 20.08
C TYR A 33 -9.52 13.42 20.95
N GLY A 34 -8.81 14.55 20.76
CA GLY A 34 -9.00 15.67 21.69
C GLY A 34 -8.17 16.94 21.52
N SER A 35 -7.30 17.08 20.52
CA SER A 35 -6.58 18.36 20.34
C SER A 35 -6.25 18.62 18.87
N ARG A 36 -7.29 18.84 18.05
CA ARG A 36 -7.19 19.27 16.63
C ARG A 36 -7.82 20.66 16.44
N ASP A 37 -7.60 21.58 17.37
CA ASP A 37 -8.19 22.93 17.27
C ASP A 37 -7.40 23.90 16.39
N SER A 38 -6.30 23.47 15.78
CA SER A 38 -5.66 24.21 14.69
C SER A 38 -6.12 23.63 13.35
N PRO A 39 -6.87 24.39 12.53
CA PRO A 39 -7.17 23.98 11.16
C PRO A 39 -5.85 23.73 10.42
N ILE A 40 -5.75 22.60 9.72
CA ILE A 40 -4.64 22.34 8.80
C ILE A 40 -4.62 23.50 7.78
N PRO A 41 -3.47 24.17 7.57
CA PRO A 41 -3.37 25.22 6.55
C PRO A 41 -3.86 24.71 5.19
N GLN A 42 -4.60 25.53 4.44
CA GLN A 42 -5.16 25.10 3.14
C GLN A 42 -4.07 24.62 2.17
N SER A 43 -2.88 25.24 2.20
CA SER A 43 -1.72 24.79 1.42
C SER A 43 -1.30 23.35 1.72
N ASP A 44 -1.45 22.91 2.96
CA ASP A 44 -1.07 21.58 3.40
C ASP A 44 -2.14 20.56 3.00
N ILE A 45 -3.41 20.98 2.93
CA ILE A 45 -4.50 20.17 2.36
C ILE A 45 -4.21 19.87 0.89
N ASP A 46 -3.92 20.90 0.09
CA ASP A 46 -3.62 20.75 -1.33
C ASP A 46 -2.40 19.83 -1.55
N LEU A 47 -1.39 19.94 -0.67
CA LEU A 47 -0.21 19.08 -0.68
C LEU A 47 -0.51 17.61 -0.35
N LEU A 48 -1.55 17.34 0.45
CA LEU A 48 -2.01 15.98 0.79
C LEU A 48 -2.99 15.41 -0.24
N GLU A 49 -3.74 16.24 -0.96
CA GLU A 49 -4.64 15.79 -2.01
C GLU A 49 -3.92 15.46 -3.32
N PHE A 50 -2.81 16.15 -3.63
CA PHE A 50 -1.97 15.78 -4.77
C PHE A 50 -1.50 14.31 -4.76
N PRO A 51 -0.88 13.80 -3.68
CA PRO A 51 -0.44 12.40 -3.61
C PRO A 51 -1.61 11.42 -3.53
N LEU A 52 -2.82 11.83 -3.12
CA LEU A 52 -3.97 10.91 -3.05
C LEU A 52 -4.27 10.22 -4.39
N ASN A 53 -4.02 10.88 -5.53
CA ASN A 53 -4.13 10.26 -6.85
C ASN A 53 -3.11 9.13 -7.06
N LEU A 54 -1.88 9.35 -6.60
CA LEU A 54 -0.79 8.40 -6.69
C LEU A 54 -1.07 7.18 -5.80
N GLU A 55 -1.52 7.40 -4.57
CA GLU A 55 -1.88 6.33 -3.65
C GLU A 55 -3.00 5.43 -4.20
N TYR A 56 -4.00 6.01 -4.90
CA TYR A 56 -5.02 5.19 -5.59
C TYR A 56 -4.42 4.36 -6.71
N LEU A 57 -3.52 4.95 -7.50
CA LEU A 57 -2.85 4.25 -8.60
C LEU A 57 -2.04 3.06 -8.08
N GLU A 58 -1.21 3.27 -7.08
CA GLU A 58 -0.31 2.27 -6.54
C GLU A 58 -1.07 1.19 -5.77
N ALA A 59 -2.06 1.56 -4.94
CA ALA A 59 -2.90 0.59 -4.24
C ALA A 59 -3.63 -0.33 -5.22
N GLU A 60 -4.31 0.22 -6.23
CA GLU A 60 -5.01 -0.59 -7.24
C GLU A 60 -4.02 -1.46 -8.02
N PHE A 61 -2.90 -0.89 -8.45
CA PHE A 61 -1.88 -1.61 -9.20
C PHE A 61 -1.33 -2.82 -8.43
N PHE A 62 -0.92 -2.64 -7.16
CA PHE A 62 -0.35 -3.72 -6.36
C PHE A 62 -1.40 -4.73 -5.86
N LEU A 63 -2.62 -4.29 -5.51
CA LEU A 63 -3.72 -5.18 -5.12
C LEU A 63 -4.12 -6.10 -6.28
N TYR A 64 -4.34 -5.53 -7.48
CA TYR A 64 -4.61 -6.33 -8.67
C TYR A 64 -3.41 -7.20 -9.01
N GLY A 65 -2.19 -6.67 -9.05
CA GLY A 65 -0.98 -7.42 -9.40
C GLY A 65 -0.77 -8.66 -8.53
N SER A 66 -0.94 -8.55 -7.20
CA SER A 66 -0.73 -9.65 -6.27
C SER A 66 -1.92 -10.60 -6.13
N MET A 67 -3.14 -10.06 -6.04
CA MET A 67 -4.34 -10.80 -5.62
C MET A 67 -5.43 -10.87 -6.71
N GLY A 68 -5.39 -10.00 -7.72
CA GLY A 68 -6.36 -9.97 -8.82
C GLY A 68 -7.65 -9.22 -8.51
N GLN A 69 -7.70 -8.53 -7.38
CA GLN A 69 -8.84 -7.74 -6.90
C GLN A 69 -8.33 -6.41 -6.38
N GLY A 70 -9.15 -5.36 -6.48
CA GLY A 70 -8.78 -4.00 -6.10
C GLY A 70 -9.39 -3.53 -4.77
N LEU A 71 -9.41 -2.20 -4.57
CA LEU A 71 -9.95 -1.59 -3.35
C LEU A 71 -11.41 -1.96 -3.10
N ASP A 72 -12.21 -2.22 -4.14
CA ASP A 72 -13.61 -2.63 -4.00
C ASP A 72 -13.79 -3.93 -3.20
N SER A 73 -12.77 -4.78 -3.14
CA SER A 73 -12.81 -6.04 -2.39
C SER A 73 -12.22 -5.91 -0.98
N PHE A 74 -11.14 -5.13 -0.82
CA PHE A 74 -10.36 -5.10 0.42
C PHE A 74 -10.62 -3.86 1.29
N ALA A 75 -11.01 -2.73 0.69
CA ALA A 75 -11.25 -1.47 1.38
C ALA A 75 -12.24 -0.57 0.61
N PRO A 76 -13.49 -1.05 0.37
CA PRO A 76 -14.44 -0.37 -0.53
C PRO A 76 -14.79 1.05 -0.07
N ASN A 77 -14.78 1.30 1.24
CA ASN A 77 -14.99 2.63 1.80
C ASN A 77 -13.95 3.65 1.34
N LEU A 78 -12.71 3.23 1.06
CA LEU A 78 -11.65 4.11 0.58
C LEU A 78 -11.90 4.57 -0.86
N THR A 79 -12.74 3.90 -1.65
CA THR A 79 -13.03 4.33 -3.03
C THR A 79 -13.95 5.56 -3.10
N MET A 80 -14.72 5.83 -2.05
CA MET A 80 -15.82 6.82 -2.00
C MET A 80 -16.77 6.71 -3.21
N GLY A 81 -17.02 5.49 -3.70
CA GLY A 81 -17.90 5.24 -4.84
C GLY A 81 -17.28 5.55 -6.21
N GLY A 82 -15.97 5.85 -6.28
CA GLY A 82 -15.26 6.04 -7.55
C GLY A 82 -15.28 4.78 -8.43
N PRO A 83 -15.16 4.92 -9.77
CA PRO A 83 -15.24 3.79 -10.70
C PRO A 83 -14.07 2.82 -10.56
N ARG A 84 -14.29 1.55 -10.90
CA ARG A 84 -13.24 0.52 -10.91
C ARG A 84 -12.18 0.81 -11.97
N PRO A 85 -10.91 0.43 -11.74
CA PRO A 85 -9.86 0.59 -12.74
C PRO A 85 -10.14 -0.26 -13.99
N LEU A 86 -9.77 0.27 -15.16
CA LEU A 86 -9.86 -0.42 -16.43
C LEU A 86 -8.64 -1.31 -16.65
N GLY A 87 -8.85 -2.51 -17.20
CA GLY A 87 -7.76 -3.37 -17.65
C GLY A 87 -6.84 -3.95 -16.57
N ALA A 88 -7.13 -3.69 -15.29
CA ALA A 88 -6.40 -4.23 -14.16
C ALA A 88 -6.51 -5.76 -14.11
N LYS A 89 -5.39 -6.45 -13.88
CA LYS A 89 -5.30 -7.92 -13.89
C LYS A 89 -4.31 -8.42 -12.85
N LYS A 90 -4.51 -9.66 -12.44
CA LYS A 90 -3.51 -10.41 -11.66
C LYS A 90 -2.25 -10.64 -12.49
N ALA A 91 -1.10 -10.35 -11.91
CA ALA A 91 0.20 -10.68 -12.49
C ALA A 91 0.54 -12.15 -12.25
N ASN A 92 1.48 -12.69 -13.02
CA ASN A 92 1.81 -14.12 -13.03
C ASN A 92 2.84 -14.52 -11.96
N LEU A 93 3.00 -13.70 -10.91
CA LEU A 93 4.15 -13.70 -9.99
C LEU A 93 4.52 -15.09 -9.43
N ASP A 94 5.81 -15.33 -9.15
CA ASP A 94 6.20 -16.43 -8.26
C ASP A 94 5.71 -16.16 -6.81
N PRO A 95 5.65 -17.17 -5.92
CA PRO A 95 5.14 -17.00 -4.57
C PRO A 95 5.87 -15.95 -3.73
N TYR A 96 7.19 -15.83 -3.85
CA TYR A 96 7.97 -14.89 -3.06
C TYR A 96 7.74 -13.46 -3.53
N THR A 97 7.81 -13.21 -4.83
CA THR A 97 7.54 -11.87 -5.37
C THR A 97 6.10 -11.44 -5.12
N ARG A 98 5.13 -12.35 -5.27
CA ARG A 98 3.73 -12.06 -4.94
C ARG A 98 3.54 -11.60 -3.51
N ASP A 99 4.26 -12.22 -2.57
CA ASP A 99 4.17 -11.83 -1.16
C ASP A 99 4.70 -10.41 -0.95
N ILE A 100 5.84 -10.07 -1.56
CA ILE A 100 6.38 -8.69 -1.52
C ILE A 100 5.39 -7.68 -2.12
N ILE A 101 4.86 -7.96 -3.33
CA ILE A 101 3.89 -7.05 -3.98
C ILE A 101 2.61 -6.92 -3.14
N LYS A 102 2.18 -7.99 -2.48
CA LYS A 102 1.06 -7.95 -1.53
C LYS A 102 1.39 -7.05 -0.34
N GLN A 103 2.61 -7.07 0.18
CA GLN A 103 3.03 -6.18 1.27
C GLN A 103 2.98 -4.70 0.84
N PHE A 104 3.48 -4.36 -0.34
CA PHE A 104 3.33 -3.01 -0.92
C PHE A 104 1.86 -2.61 -1.06
N ALA A 105 1.01 -3.53 -1.56
CA ALA A 105 -0.42 -3.26 -1.67
C ALA A 105 -1.05 -2.85 -0.32
N TRP A 106 -0.66 -3.48 0.78
CA TRP A 106 -1.15 -3.12 2.11
C TRP A 106 -0.57 -1.80 2.64
N GLN A 107 0.65 -1.43 2.25
CA GLN A 107 1.24 -0.13 2.59
C GLN A 107 0.44 1.00 1.94
N GLU A 108 0.14 0.91 0.64
CA GLU A 108 -0.61 1.95 -0.07
C GLU A 108 -2.07 2.05 0.40
N VAL A 109 -2.71 0.93 0.76
CA VAL A 109 -4.02 0.96 1.44
C VAL A 109 -3.93 1.68 2.79
N GLY A 110 -2.82 1.53 3.50
CA GLY A 110 -2.51 2.26 4.73
C GLY A 110 -2.36 3.77 4.49
N HIS A 111 -1.61 4.16 3.46
CA HIS A 111 -1.43 5.56 3.07
C HIS A 111 -2.75 6.21 2.68
N LEU A 112 -3.58 5.56 1.86
CA LEU A 112 -4.94 6.03 1.54
C LEU A 112 -5.76 6.30 2.80
N ARG A 113 -5.70 5.40 3.78
CA ARG A 113 -6.40 5.56 5.05
C ARG A 113 -5.85 6.74 5.85
N ALA A 114 -4.53 6.91 5.91
CA ALA A 114 -3.89 8.01 6.63
C ALA A 114 -4.28 9.37 6.05
N ILE A 115 -4.21 9.53 4.72
CA ILE A 115 -4.60 10.77 4.03
C ILE A 115 -6.09 11.06 4.26
N LYS A 116 -6.98 10.08 4.04
CA LYS A 116 -8.44 10.26 4.20
C LYS A 116 -8.91 10.47 5.64
N ASN A 117 -8.09 10.10 6.62
CA ASN A 117 -8.34 10.41 8.04
C ASN A 117 -7.87 11.83 8.44
N THR A 118 -7.15 12.50 7.52
CA THR A 118 -6.55 13.82 7.73
C THR A 118 -7.26 14.90 6.92
N VAL A 119 -7.59 14.61 5.66
CA VAL A 119 -8.29 15.51 4.74
C VAL A 119 -9.55 14.84 4.17
N GLN A 120 -10.49 15.64 3.66
CA GLN A 120 -11.71 15.12 3.04
C GLN A 120 -11.38 14.19 1.84
N GLY A 121 -10.41 14.61 1.02
CA GLY A 121 -9.99 13.88 -0.17
C GLY A 121 -11.11 13.79 -1.22
N PHE A 122 -10.85 12.99 -2.27
CA PHE A 122 -11.77 12.82 -3.39
C PHE A 122 -11.97 11.33 -3.74
N PRO A 123 -13.08 10.98 -4.44
CA PRO A 123 -13.32 9.62 -4.89
C PRO A 123 -12.24 9.10 -5.82
N ARG A 124 -11.98 7.79 -5.77
CA ARG A 124 -11.00 7.13 -6.65
C ARG A 124 -11.24 7.55 -8.11
N PRO A 125 -10.24 8.12 -8.82
CA PRO A 125 -10.41 8.50 -10.21
C PRO A 125 -10.50 7.24 -11.10
N LEU A 126 -10.97 7.41 -12.34
CA LEU A 126 -10.89 6.33 -13.32
C LEU A 126 -9.42 6.10 -13.70
N LEU A 127 -8.88 4.96 -13.31
CA LEU A 127 -7.51 4.55 -13.63
C LEU A 127 -7.52 3.58 -14.80
N ASP A 128 -6.63 3.78 -15.77
CA ASP A 128 -6.39 2.82 -16.85
C ASP A 128 -5.12 2.03 -16.54
N LEU A 129 -5.31 0.81 -16.03
CA LEU A 129 -4.25 -0.13 -15.73
C LEU A 129 -4.06 -1.17 -16.85
N SER A 130 -4.62 -0.92 -18.04
CA SER A 130 -4.43 -1.81 -19.17
C SER A 130 -2.99 -1.80 -19.65
N THR A 131 -2.49 -2.97 -20.05
CA THR A 131 -1.14 -3.10 -20.64
C THR A 131 -0.91 -2.09 -21.78
N LYS A 132 -1.93 -1.81 -22.59
CA LYS A 132 -1.85 -0.83 -23.68
C LYS A 132 -1.52 0.58 -23.16
N PHE A 133 -2.24 1.05 -22.15
CA PHE A 133 -2.01 2.37 -21.56
C PHE A 133 -0.60 2.48 -21.00
N ILE A 134 -0.18 1.45 -20.26
CA ILE A 134 1.07 1.54 -19.52
C ILE A 134 2.28 1.31 -20.44
N CYS A 135 2.17 0.43 -21.44
CA CYS A 135 3.17 0.30 -22.50
C CYS A 135 3.38 1.60 -23.28
N LYS A 136 2.29 2.35 -23.54
CA LYS A 136 2.34 3.62 -24.27
C LYS A 136 3.06 4.71 -23.45
N ASN A 137 2.80 4.79 -22.15
CA ASN A 137 3.25 5.91 -21.32
C ASN A 137 4.55 5.63 -20.54
N HIS A 138 4.82 4.36 -20.21
CA HIS A 138 5.95 3.95 -19.36
C HIS A 138 6.88 2.94 -20.03
N GLY A 139 6.61 2.58 -21.29
CA GLY A 139 7.42 1.65 -22.07
C GLY A 139 7.07 0.19 -21.81
N CYS A 140 6.86 -0.55 -22.91
CA CYS A 140 6.38 -1.94 -22.84
C CYS A 140 7.39 -2.91 -22.19
N ARG A 141 8.69 -2.61 -22.26
CA ARG A 141 9.76 -3.46 -21.69
C ARG A 141 9.76 -3.53 -20.17
N ILE A 142 9.38 -2.46 -19.48
CA ILE A 142 9.23 -2.43 -18.02
C ILE A 142 8.02 -3.28 -17.62
N TRP A 143 6.95 -3.22 -18.42
CA TRP A 143 5.73 -4.00 -18.20
C TRP A 143 5.85 -5.48 -18.52
N GLU A 144 6.54 -5.85 -19.60
CA GLU A 144 6.88 -7.25 -19.86
C GLU A 144 7.75 -7.79 -18.73
N LYS A 145 8.73 -7.03 -18.22
CA LYS A 145 9.48 -7.49 -17.05
C LYS A 145 8.61 -7.65 -15.80
N ILE A 146 7.64 -6.77 -15.56
CA ILE A 146 6.76 -6.77 -14.37
C ILE A 146 5.56 -7.74 -14.48
N VAL A 147 5.15 -8.15 -15.69
CA VAL A 147 3.95 -9.00 -15.93
C VAL A 147 4.23 -10.26 -16.75
N SER A 148 5.29 -10.29 -17.57
CA SER A 148 5.71 -11.48 -18.32
C SER A 148 6.91 -12.21 -17.71
N THR A 149 7.69 -11.58 -16.82
CA THR A 149 8.78 -12.24 -16.06
C THR A 149 8.45 -12.37 -14.57
N PHE A 150 7.22 -12.04 -14.24
CA PHE A 150 6.65 -12.02 -12.92
C PHE A 150 5.26 -12.59 -13.07
#